data_AF-A0A3M3X784-F1
#
_entry.id   AF-A0A3M3X784-F1
#
_cell.length_a   1.000
_cell.length_b   1.000
_cell.length_c   1.000
_cell.angle_alpha   90.00
_cell.angle_beta   90.00
_cell.angle_gamma   90.00
#
_symmetry.space_group_name_H-M   'P 1'
#
loop_
_entity.id
_entity.type
_entity.pdbx_description
1 polymer ?
#
loop_
_entity_poly.entity_id
_entity_poly.type
_entity_poly.pdbx_seq_one_letter_code
_entity_poly.pdbx_strand_id
1 'polypeptide(L)'
;MSNPFKSVISVTDTEHYFYQTNCKARLVISAAGRTDSYAREILDMACEMMDRNNECTVTYAELDKDLGIKQTRTRTKSINILRMLKLIETTNGNKKGVVLFRVNARAFSKTSLRLKDNDSRFCEELNAEMVGSDGKVIQAYIDTYRYYEKNQEKVERHDGLPF
;
A
#
# COMPACT_ATOMS: atom_id res chain seq x y z
N MET A 1 -19.59 2.21 8.92
CA MET A 1 -19.08 1.24 7.93
C MET A 1 -17.99 0.41 8.60
N SER A 2 -17.84 -0.86 8.23
CA SER A 2 -16.84 -1.75 8.82
C SER A 2 -15.65 -1.80 7.88
N ASN A 3 -14.44 -1.57 8.40
CA ASN A 3 -13.22 -1.67 7.62
C ASN A 3 -13.15 -3.03 6.90
N PRO A 4 -12.97 -3.07 5.56
CA PRO A 4 -13.03 -4.30 4.78
C PRO A 4 -11.76 -5.17 4.93
N PHE A 5 -10.68 -4.61 5.49
CA PHE A 5 -9.46 -5.35 5.76
C PHE A 5 -9.61 -6.25 6.98
N LYS A 6 -8.93 -7.39 6.93
CA LYS A 6 -8.91 -8.41 7.99
C LYS A 6 -7.48 -8.81 8.28
N SER A 7 -7.07 -8.69 9.53
CA SER A 7 -5.77 -9.14 10.01
C SER A 7 -5.49 -10.60 9.62
N VAL A 8 -4.26 -10.93 9.21
CA VAL A 8 -3.90 -12.31 8.84
C VAL A 8 -3.85 -13.19 10.07
N ILE A 9 -3.20 -12.72 11.13
CA ILE A 9 -3.19 -13.35 12.45
C ILE A 9 -4.34 -12.79 13.26
N SER A 10 -5.12 -13.65 13.93
CA SER A 10 -6.21 -13.20 14.82
C SER A 10 -5.66 -12.21 15.84
N VAL A 11 -6.18 -10.99 15.81
CA VAL A 11 -5.93 -10.00 16.85
C VAL A 11 -6.94 -10.33 17.93
N THR A 12 -6.49 -10.78 19.10
CA THR A 12 -7.40 -10.81 20.26
C THR A 12 -7.82 -9.36 20.53
N ASP A 13 -9.09 -9.07 20.30
CA ASP A 13 -9.80 -7.78 20.26
C ASP A 13 -9.78 -6.95 21.58
N THR A 14 -8.79 -7.14 22.44
CA THR A 14 -8.83 -6.63 23.82
C THR A 14 -7.91 -5.46 24.12
N GLU A 15 -7.04 -5.04 23.19
CA GLU A 15 -6.14 -3.91 23.43
C GLU A 15 -6.16 -2.96 22.23
N HIS A 16 -6.41 -1.67 22.49
CA HIS A 16 -6.39 -0.62 21.48
C HIS A 16 -4.99 -0.51 20.87
N TYR A 17 -4.77 -1.11 19.69
CA TYR A 17 -3.48 -1.06 19.00
C TYR A 17 -3.32 0.28 18.28
N PHE A 18 -2.60 1.22 18.89
CA PHE A 18 -2.00 2.32 18.15
C PHE A 18 -0.97 1.76 17.17
N TYR A 19 -1.07 2.10 15.89
CA TYR A 19 0.06 1.93 14.98
C TYR A 19 0.97 3.15 15.07
N GLN A 20 2.27 2.91 14.97
CA GLN A 20 3.29 3.95 14.94
C GLN A 20 3.57 4.33 13.49
N THR A 21 3.66 5.63 13.21
CA THR A 21 4.12 6.14 11.91
C THR A 21 5.55 6.65 12.03
N ASN A 22 6.42 6.23 11.13
CA ASN A 22 7.78 6.77 11.06
C ASN A 22 7.75 8.18 10.44
N CYS A 23 8.24 9.17 11.18
CA CYS A 23 8.28 10.55 10.70
C CYS A 23 9.10 10.73 9.40
N LYS A 24 10.09 9.86 9.15
CA LYS A 24 10.87 9.87 7.91
C LYS A 24 10.05 9.47 6.68
N ALA A 25 8.97 8.70 6.87
CA ALA A 25 8.07 8.29 5.81
C ALA A 25 7.02 9.36 5.46
N ARG A 26 6.94 10.46 6.23
CA ARG A 26 5.89 11.48 6.10
C ARG A 26 5.77 12.02 4.67
N LEU A 27 6.89 12.27 3.99
CA LEU A 27 6.90 12.81 2.62
C LEU A 27 6.13 11.88 1.68
N VAL A 28 6.50 10.60 1.68
CA VAL A 28 5.94 9.55 0.82
C VAL A 28 4.47 9.29 1.15
N ILE A 29 4.15 9.17 2.44
CA ILE A 29 2.78 9.00 2.94
C ILE A 29 1.89 10.18 2.52
N SER A 30 2.40 11.41 2.60
CA SER A 30 1.66 12.61 2.20
C SER A 30 1.46 12.67 0.69
N ALA A 31 2.47 12.27 -0.08
CA ALA A 31 2.41 12.25 -1.53
C ALA A 31 1.31 11.32 -2.05
N ALA A 32 1.13 10.14 -1.44
CA ALA A 32 0.03 9.23 -1.76
C ALA A 32 -1.33 9.93 -1.66
N GLY A 33 -1.62 10.56 -0.51
CA GLY A 33 -2.92 11.21 -0.29
C GLY A 33 -3.16 12.50 -1.05
N ARG A 34 -2.10 13.29 -1.32
CA ARG A 34 -2.21 14.48 -2.18
C ARG A 34 -2.42 14.13 -3.66
N THR A 35 -2.04 12.92 -4.06
CA THR A 35 -2.18 12.43 -5.44
C THR A 35 -3.54 11.76 -5.64
N ASP A 36 -3.98 10.97 -4.67
CA ASP A 36 -5.18 10.16 -4.79
C ASP A 36 -5.78 9.87 -3.40
N SER A 37 -6.99 10.35 -3.13
CA SER A 37 -7.64 10.21 -1.82
C SER A 37 -7.90 8.74 -1.48
N TYR A 38 -8.30 7.93 -2.46
CA TYR A 38 -8.51 6.49 -2.25
C TYR A 38 -7.20 5.79 -1.90
N ALA A 39 -6.06 6.19 -2.46
CA ALA A 39 -4.76 5.62 -2.05
C ALA A 39 -4.51 5.87 -0.56
N ARG A 40 -4.81 7.07 -0.05
CA ARG A 40 -4.69 7.37 1.37
C ARG A 40 -5.65 6.54 2.22
N GLU A 41 -6.91 6.48 1.83
CA GLU A 41 -7.95 5.78 2.59
C GLU A 41 -7.70 4.27 2.64
N ILE A 42 -7.28 3.67 1.52
CA ILE A 42 -6.84 2.26 1.47
C ILE A 42 -5.67 2.02 2.43
N LEU A 43 -4.68 2.91 2.45
CA LEU A 43 -3.51 2.78 3.31
C LEU A 43 -3.88 2.88 4.79
N ASP A 44 -4.72 3.85 5.16
CA ASP A 44 -5.17 4.04 6.54
C ASP A 44 -5.96 2.83 7.03
N MET A 45 -6.93 2.35 6.24
CA MET A 45 -7.70 1.16 6.56
C MET A 45 -6.82 -0.10 6.70
N ALA A 46 -5.82 -0.26 5.83
CA ALA A 46 -4.86 -1.36 5.95
C ALA A 46 -4.01 -1.24 7.24
N CYS A 47 -3.54 -0.05 7.60
CA CYS A 47 -2.76 0.18 8.81
C CYS A 47 -3.55 -0.10 10.10
N GLU A 48 -4.84 0.23 10.11
CA GLU A 48 -5.75 -0.09 11.22
C GLU A 48 -5.86 -1.60 11.43
N MET A 49 -5.95 -2.37 10.35
CA MET A 49 -6.25 -3.80 10.40
C MET A 49 -5.05 -4.73 10.24
N MET A 50 -3.84 -4.19 10.03
CA MET A 50 -2.63 -5.00 9.91
C MET A 50 -2.32 -5.75 11.22
N ASP A 51 -1.74 -6.94 11.12
CA ASP A 51 -1.27 -7.69 12.29
C ASP A 51 0.10 -7.21 12.78
N ARG A 52 0.69 -7.95 13.73
CA ARG A 52 2.05 -7.69 14.24
C ARG A 52 3.15 -7.78 13.17
N ASN A 53 2.88 -8.45 12.05
CA ASN A 53 3.75 -8.58 10.89
C ASN A 53 3.47 -7.50 9.83
N ASN A 54 2.59 -6.54 10.13
CA ASN A 54 2.07 -5.55 9.20
C ASN A 54 1.30 -6.17 8.02
N GLU A 55 0.62 -7.29 8.24
CA GLU A 55 -0.13 -7.99 7.19
C GLU A 55 -1.64 -7.96 7.44
N CYS A 56 -2.39 -7.75 6.36
CA CYS A 56 -3.85 -7.86 6.36
C CYS A 56 -4.33 -8.37 5.00
N THR A 57 -5.57 -8.82 4.94
CA THR A 57 -6.22 -9.30 3.72
C THR A 57 -7.47 -8.50 3.42
N VAL A 58 -7.81 -8.39 2.15
CA VAL A 58 -9.05 -7.76 1.71
C VAL A 58 -9.52 -8.42 0.42
N THR A 59 -10.82 -8.37 0.14
CA THR A 59 -11.30 -8.63 -1.22
C THR A 59 -11.54 -7.33 -1.95
N TYR A 60 -11.19 -7.27 -3.24
CA TYR A 60 -11.43 -6.06 -4.03
C TYR A 60 -12.91 -5.67 -4.11
N ALA A 61 -13.83 -6.64 -4.01
CA ALA A 61 -15.26 -6.37 -3.98
C ALA A 61 -15.71 -5.70 -2.67
N GLU A 62 -15.22 -6.14 -1.51
CA GLU A 62 -15.49 -5.48 -0.23
C GLU A 62 -14.87 -4.08 -0.21
N LEU A 63 -13.64 -3.93 -0.71
CA LEU A 63 -12.96 -2.64 -0.79
C LEU A 63 -13.68 -1.64 -1.69
N ASP A 64 -14.08 -2.06 -2.90
CA ASP A 64 -14.81 -1.21 -3.83
C ASP A 64 -16.16 -0.77 -3.24
N LYS A 65 -16.86 -1.69 -2.55
CA LYS A 65 -18.14 -1.41 -1.91
C LYS A 65 -18.01 -0.37 -0.80
N ASP A 66 -16.99 -0.51 0.06
CA ASP A 66 -16.78 0.38 1.20
C ASP A 66 -16.37 1.79 0.74
N LEU A 67 -15.48 1.86 -0.26
CA LEU A 67 -15.01 3.13 -0.83
C LEU A 67 -15.95 3.73 -1.89
N GLY A 68 -17.05 3.07 -2.23
CA GLY A 68 -17.96 3.51 -3.29
C GLY A 68 -17.32 3.54 -4.70
N ILE A 69 -16.28 2.75 -4.93
CA ILE A 69 -15.57 2.68 -6.21
C ILE A 69 -16.42 1.91 -7.22
N LYS A 70 -16.80 2.58 -8.31
CA LYS A 70 -17.60 1.98 -9.39
C LYS A 70 -16.76 1.39 -10.52
N GLN A 71 -15.48 1.78 -10.62
CA GLN A 71 -14.60 1.39 -11.71
C GLN A 71 -13.31 0.77 -11.17
N THR A 72 -13.02 -0.46 -11.61
CA THR A 72 -11.78 -1.19 -11.27
C THR A 72 -10.51 -0.38 -11.53
N ARG A 73 -10.52 0.49 -12.55
CA ARG A 73 -9.38 1.36 -12.88
C ARG A 73 -9.02 2.32 -11.73
N THR A 74 -10.02 2.85 -11.02
CA THR A 74 -9.82 3.74 -9.89
C THR A 74 -9.08 3.03 -8.76
N ARG A 75 -9.61 1.90 -8.28
CA ARG A 75 -8.94 1.08 -7.25
C ARG A 75 -7.51 0.73 -7.66
N THR A 76 -7.35 0.26 -8.90
CA THR A 76 -6.04 -0.19 -9.39
C THR A 76 -5.03 0.94 -9.43
N LYS A 77 -5.42 2.14 -9.88
CA LYS A 77 -4.58 3.35 -9.81
C LYS A 77 -4.16 3.65 -8.37
N SER A 78 -5.09 3.62 -7.42
CA SER A 78 -4.81 3.92 -6.01
C SER A 78 -3.83 2.92 -5.39
N ILE A 79 -4.04 1.61 -5.64
CA ILE A 79 -3.12 0.55 -5.19
C ILE A 79 -1.76 0.66 -5.88
N ASN A 80 -1.72 1.03 -7.16
CA ASN A 80 -0.48 1.27 -7.90
C ASN A 80 0.35 2.39 -7.27
N ILE A 81 -0.27 3.52 -6.94
CA ILE A 81 0.41 4.63 -6.25
C ILE A 81 1.06 4.16 -4.95
N LEU A 82 0.36 3.37 -4.14
CA LEU A 82 0.91 2.84 -2.89
C LEU A 82 2.09 1.90 -3.12
N ARG A 83 2.01 1.04 -4.15
CA ARG A 83 3.11 0.12 -4.51
C ARG A 83 4.32 0.83 -5.08
N MET A 84 4.11 1.82 -5.94
CA MET A 84 5.17 2.67 -6.50
C MET A 84 5.97 3.35 -5.40
N LEU A 85 5.28 3.88 -4.40
CA LEU A 85 5.88 4.52 -3.23
C LEU A 85 6.46 3.52 -2.21
N LYS A 86 6.36 2.22 -2.48
CA LYS A 86 6.72 1.11 -1.60
C LYS A 86 6.08 1.20 -0.22
N LEU A 87 4.88 1.77 -0.13
CA LEU A 87 4.10 1.81 1.12
C LEU A 87 3.43 0.47 1.40
N ILE A 88 3.10 -0.28 0.34
CA ILE A 88 2.53 -1.62 0.43
C ILE A 88 3.16 -2.57 -0.59
N GLU A 89 3.10 -3.86 -0.28
CA GLU A 89 3.19 -4.96 -1.23
C GLU A 89 1.83 -5.66 -1.29
N THR A 90 1.42 -6.13 -2.46
CA THR A 90 0.19 -6.91 -2.63
C THR A 90 0.46 -8.25 -3.29
N THR A 91 -0.05 -9.34 -2.72
CA THR A 91 0.04 -10.69 -3.29
C THR A 91 -1.35 -11.28 -3.43
N ASN A 92 -1.67 -11.86 -4.59
CA ASN A 92 -2.93 -12.58 -4.76
C ASN A 92 -2.91 -13.84 -3.89
N GLY A 93 -3.89 -13.99 -3.01
CA GLY A 93 -4.05 -15.19 -2.21
C GLY A 93 -4.60 -16.35 -3.04
N ASN A 94 -4.50 -17.56 -2.48
CA ASN A 94 -5.00 -18.79 -3.12
C ASN A 94 -6.54 -18.83 -3.22
N LYS A 95 -7.25 -18.05 -2.39
CA LYS A 95 -8.70 -17.88 -2.47
C LYS A 95 -9.04 -16.80 -3.50
N LYS A 96 -9.94 -17.13 -4.43
CA LYS A 96 -10.37 -16.23 -5.51
C LYS A 96 -10.77 -14.86 -4.95
N GLY A 97 -10.05 -13.81 -5.36
CA GLY A 97 -10.37 -12.43 -5.04
C GLY A 97 -9.88 -11.94 -3.67
N VAL A 98 -9.18 -12.77 -2.88
CA VAL A 98 -8.51 -12.34 -1.65
C VAL A 98 -7.11 -11.87 -2.00
N VAL A 99 -6.74 -10.70 -1.48
CA VAL A 99 -5.43 -10.09 -1.68
C VAL A 99 -4.78 -9.87 -0.34
N LEU A 100 -3.56 -10.37 -0.18
CA LEU A 100 -2.68 -10.07 0.95
C LEU A 100 -2.06 -8.69 0.72
N PHE A 101 -2.17 -7.83 1.71
CA PHE A 101 -1.49 -6.54 1.81
C PHE A 101 -0.43 -6.64 2.90
N ARG A 102 0.79 -6.23 2.58
CA ARG A 102 1.89 -6.09 3.53
C ARG A 102 2.26 -4.61 3.59
N VAL A 103 2.06 -3.99 4.74
CA VAL A 103 2.36 -2.55 4.94
C VAL A 103 3.83 -2.40 5.31
N ASN A 104 4.51 -1.44 4.69
CA ASN A 104 5.95 -1.28 4.87
C ASN A 104 6.30 -0.91 6.33
N ALA A 105 7.10 -1.75 6.98
CA ALA A 105 7.57 -1.58 8.36
C ALA A 105 8.42 -0.30 8.55
N ARG A 106 8.99 0.25 7.47
CA ARG A 106 9.66 1.56 7.51
C ARG A 106 8.71 2.73 7.58
N ALA A 107 7.46 2.56 7.16
CA ALA A 107 6.43 3.60 7.18
C ALA A 107 5.52 3.49 8.41
N PHE A 108 5.03 2.28 8.69
CA PHE A 108 4.11 2.02 9.79
C PHE A 108 4.50 0.76 10.55
N SER A 109 4.21 0.68 11.85
CA SER A 109 4.38 -0.57 12.61
C SER A 109 3.44 -0.65 13.79
N LYS A 110 2.92 -1.85 14.09
CA LYS A 110 2.23 -2.11 15.37
C LYS A 110 3.17 -2.56 16.48
N THR A 111 4.45 -2.79 16.17
CA THR A 111 5.46 -3.21 17.15
C THR A 111 6.57 -2.17 17.25
N SER A 112 7.28 -2.14 18.39
CA SER A 112 8.41 -1.22 18.54
C SER A 112 9.50 -1.52 17.50
N LEU A 113 10.08 -0.47 16.90
CA LEU A 113 11.15 -0.51 15.89
C LEU A 113 12.45 -1.25 16.32
N ARG A 114 12.53 -1.77 17.55
CA ARG A 114 13.70 -2.51 18.10
C ARG A 114 13.86 -3.94 17.56
N LEU A 115 12.96 -4.41 16.70
CA LEU A 115 13.10 -5.70 16.02
C LEU A 115 13.79 -5.49 14.68
N LYS A 116 15.12 -5.32 14.72
CA LYS A 116 15.96 -5.27 13.53
C LYS A 116 16.83 -6.51 13.51
N ASP A 117 16.71 -7.26 12.41
CA ASP A 117 17.68 -8.19 11.82
C ASP A 117 17.12 -9.59 11.49
N ASN A 118 15.98 -10.01 12.08
CA ASN A 118 15.35 -11.32 11.78
C ASN A 118 13.86 -11.24 11.38
N ASP A 119 13.38 -10.06 11.00
CA ASP A 119 11.95 -9.87 10.81
C ASP A 119 11.52 -10.07 9.35
N SER A 120 10.63 -11.03 9.09
CA SER A 120 10.12 -11.38 7.76
C SER A 120 9.13 -10.36 7.17
N ARG A 121 9.07 -9.15 7.75
CA ARG A 121 8.17 -8.07 7.37
C ARG A 121 8.64 -7.38 6.10
N PHE A 122 7.69 -6.91 5.31
CA PHE A 122 7.97 -6.01 4.19
C PHE A 122 8.61 -4.70 4.73
N CYS A 123 9.88 -4.47 4.42
CA CYS A 123 10.70 -3.39 5.01
C CYS A 123 11.66 -2.75 3.99
N GLU A 124 11.23 -2.64 2.74
CA GLU A 124 12.04 -2.02 1.69
C GLU A 124 12.20 -0.52 1.89
N GLU A 125 13.25 0.07 1.32
CA GLU A 125 13.39 1.52 1.21
C GLU A 125 12.13 2.14 0.59
N LEU A 126 11.72 3.31 1.06
CA LEU A 126 10.58 4.04 0.48
C LEU A 126 11.05 4.86 -0.72
N ASN A 127 10.23 4.90 -1.77
CA ASN A 127 10.59 5.57 -3.02
C ASN A 127 10.26 7.08 -2.96
N ALA A 128 11.11 7.84 -2.27
CA ALA A 128 10.95 9.29 -2.14
C ALA A 128 11.24 10.06 -3.43
N GLU A 129 12.04 9.49 -4.34
CA GLU A 129 12.38 10.02 -5.65
C GLU A 129 11.18 10.13 -6.60
N MET A 130 10.10 9.40 -6.34
CA MET A 130 8.85 9.49 -7.09
C MET A 130 7.99 10.68 -6.66
N VAL A 131 8.39 11.42 -5.62
CA VAL A 131 7.67 12.58 -5.10
C VAL A 131 8.18 13.85 -5.78
N GLY A 132 7.30 14.55 -6.46
CA GLY A 132 7.56 15.83 -7.11
C GLY A 132 7.70 16.98 -6.13
N SER A 133 8.15 18.13 -6.63
CA SER A 133 8.32 19.36 -5.85
C SER A 133 7.01 19.92 -5.28
N ASP A 134 5.86 19.58 -5.88
CA ASP A 134 4.52 19.90 -5.37
C ASP A 134 4.07 18.98 -4.21
N GLY A 135 4.89 17.99 -3.88
CA GLY A 135 4.61 16.98 -2.87
C GLY A 135 3.57 15.95 -3.29
N LYS A 136 3.33 15.77 -4.60
CA LYS A 136 2.55 14.67 -5.18
C LYS A 136 3.47 13.64 -5.83
N VAL A 137 2.91 12.51 -6.23
CA VAL A 137 3.63 11.55 -7.08
C VAL A 137 3.76 12.14 -8.48
N ILE A 138 4.96 12.06 -9.06
CA ILE A 138 5.22 12.58 -10.42
C ILE A 138 4.36 11.81 -11.42
N GLN A 139 3.57 12.54 -12.22
CA GLN A 139 2.58 11.98 -13.14
C GLN A 139 3.17 10.96 -14.12
N ALA A 140 4.39 11.20 -14.61
CA ALA A 140 5.08 10.29 -15.52
C ALA A 140 5.25 8.87 -14.92
N TYR A 141 5.47 8.75 -13.60
CA TYR A 141 5.54 7.45 -12.95
C TYR A 141 4.15 6.80 -12.84
N ILE A 142 3.09 7.57 -12.63
CA ILE A 142 1.71 7.04 -12.58
C ILE A 142 1.31 6.50 -13.96
N ASP A 143 1.65 7.21 -15.02
CA ASP A 143 1.28 6.86 -16.39
C ASP A 143 2.05 5.63 -16.91
N THR A 144 3.31 5.49 -16.50
CA THR A 144 4.18 4.36 -16.90
C THR A 144 4.02 3.13 -16.00
N TYR A 145 3.47 3.27 -14.80
CA TYR A 145 3.22 2.15 -13.90
C TYR A 145 2.05 1.30 -14.42
N ARG A 146 2.43 0.32 -15.23
CA ARG A 146 1.54 -0.57 -15.97
C ARG A 146 0.33 -1.05 -15.17
N TYR A 147 -0.83 -0.60 -15.61
CA TYR A 147 -1.94 -1.52 -15.83
C TYR A 147 -1.45 -2.61 -16.79
N TYR A 148 -1.65 -3.89 -16.46
CA TYR A 148 -1.53 -4.96 -17.45
C TYR A 148 -2.63 -4.78 -18.52
N GLU A 149 -2.46 -3.84 -19.44
CA GLU A 149 -3.15 -3.85 -20.72
C GLU A 149 -2.29 -4.67 -21.67
N LYS A 150 -2.85 -5.78 -22.14
CA LYS A 150 -2.19 -6.81 -22.97
C LYS A 150 -1.60 -6.27 -24.29
N ASN A 151 -1.87 -5.02 -24.66
CA ASN A 151 -1.62 -4.45 -25.99
C ASN A 151 -0.94 -3.06 -25.99
N GLN A 152 -0.22 -2.66 -24.95
CA GLN A 152 0.62 -1.46 -25.05
C GLN A 152 2.03 -1.83 -25.51
N GLU A 153 2.54 -1.12 -26.52
CA GLU A 153 3.90 -1.22 -27.02
C GLU A 153 4.91 -1.10 -25.87
N LYS A 154 6.07 -1.74 -26.01
CA LYS A 154 7.14 -1.71 -25.01
C LYS A 154 7.71 -0.29 -24.92
N VAL A 155 7.12 0.55 -24.07
CA VAL A 155 7.71 1.84 -23.70
C VAL A 155 8.96 1.56 -22.85
N GLU A 156 10.05 2.27 -23.15
CA GLU A 156 11.29 2.21 -22.38
C GLU A 156 11.02 2.50 -20.90
N ARG A 157 11.63 1.65 -20.08
CA ARG A 157 11.43 1.54 -18.65
C ARG A 157 12.41 2.50 -17.95
N HIS A 158 11.90 3.57 -17.33
CA HIS A 158 12.67 4.53 -16.53
C HIS A 158 12.62 4.19 -15.03
N ASP A 159 12.83 2.92 -14.67
CA ASP A 159 12.69 2.39 -13.32
C ASP A 159 14.03 2.19 -12.60
N GLY A 160 15.17 2.44 -13.25
CA GLY A 160 16.49 2.47 -12.57
C GLY A 160 16.91 1.15 -11.89
N LEU A 161 16.24 0.03 -12.20
CA LEU A 161 16.52 -1.30 -11.64
C LEU A 161 17.23 -2.17 -12.70
N PRO A 162 18.34 -2.85 -12.35
CA PRO A 162 18.97 -3.81 -13.26
C PRO A 162 18.10 -5.08 -13.40
N PHE A 163 18.20 -5.70 -14.60
CA PHE A 163 17.47 -6.90 -15.02
C PHE A 163 17.68 -8.11 -14.10
#